data_AF-A0A1I1Q9F4-F1
#
_entry.id   AF-A0A1I1Q9F4-F1
#
_cell.length_a   1.000
_cell.length_b   1.000
_cell.length_c   1.000
_cell.angle_alpha   90.00
_cell.angle_beta   90.00
_cell.angle_gamma   90.00
#
_symmetry.space_group_name_H-M   'P 1'
#
loop_
_entity.id
_entity.type
_entity.pdbx_description
1 polymer ?
#
loop_
_entity_poly.entity_id
_entity_poly.type
_entity_poly.pdbx_seq_one_letter_code
_entity_poly.pdbx_strand_id
1 'polypeptide(L)'
;MRLTAKQKESAARMVLGGTSVAEAAAHFGVSRPTIYRAVGKFRGQRTTSRAIHPVAFRLSEAERAGLERAVEASRHGSQSAYLRALVRQAVGFYEPDAEAEAALDAMQAELARAGGNLNQVAAALSLSVRKIGRADPARAQIEQILALEDEVVALKRLLRDLISNSQVRAAAIVASVEEGASDG
;
A
#
# COMPACT_ATOMS: atom_id res chain seq x y z
N MET A 1 -24.41 -19.39 10.84
CA MET A 1 -23.02 -19.27 11.31
C MET A 1 -22.69 -17.80 11.60
N ARG A 2 -22.02 -17.48 12.71
CA ARG A 2 -21.79 -16.09 13.16
C ARG A 2 -20.29 -15.79 13.11
N LEU A 3 -19.89 -14.77 12.36
CA LEU A 3 -18.49 -14.35 12.27
C LEU A 3 -17.97 -13.85 13.63
N THR A 4 -16.73 -14.19 13.96
CA THR A 4 -15.98 -13.58 15.08
C THR A 4 -15.62 -12.12 14.78
N ALA A 5 -15.16 -11.36 15.77
CA ALA A 5 -14.76 -9.97 15.57
C ALA A 5 -13.64 -9.83 14.52
N LYS A 6 -12.59 -10.68 14.60
CA LYS A 6 -11.50 -10.72 13.63
C LYS A 6 -11.98 -11.10 12.22
N GLN A 7 -12.89 -12.06 12.11
CA GLN A 7 -13.45 -12.45 10.80
C GLN A 7 -14.33 -11.36 10.19
N LYS A 8 -15.08 -10.60 11.00
CA LYS A 8 -15.83 -9.43 10.50
C LYS A 8 -14.90 -8.35 9.98
N GLU A 9 -13.77 -8.14 10.64
CA GLU A 9 -12.75 -7.18 10.19
C GLU A 9 -12.13 -7.62 8.87
N SER A 10 -11.71 -8.89 8.76
CA SER A 10 -11.18 -9.42 7.50
C SER A 10 -12.22 -9.39 6.38
N ALA A 11 -13.48 -9.73 6.65
CA ALA A 11 -14.56 -9.63 5.68
C ALA A 11 -14.82 -8.19 5.23
N ALA A 12 -14.80 -7.23 6.15
CA ALA A 12 -14.95 -5.82 5.83
C ALA A 12 -13.76 -5.30 5.02
N ARG A 13 -12.53 -5.69 5.37
CA ARG A 13 -11.31 -5.33 4.65
C ARG A 13 -11.32 -5.88 3.22
N MET A 14 -11.77 -7.11 3.04
CA MET A 14 -11.92 -7.77 1.74
C MET A 14 -12.92 -7.00 0.85
N VAL A 15 -14.11 -6.69 1.38
CA VAL A 15 -15.13 -5.93 0.62
C VAL A 15 -14.71 -4.49 0.36
N LEU A 16 -14.12 -3.79 1.34
CA LEU A 16 -13.62 -2.43 1.16
C LEU A 16 -12.38 -2.38 0.25
N GLY A 17 -11.65 -3.49 0.13
CA GLY A 17 -10.51 -3.66 -0.78
C GLY A 17 -10.93 -3.83 -2.25
N GLY A 18 -12.20 -4.15 -2.51
CA GLY A 18 -12.76 -4.30 -3.86
C GLY A 18 -13.32 -5.69 -4.17
N THR A 19 -13.21 -6.66 -3.26
CA THR A 19 -13.83 -7.99 -3.43
C THR A 19 -15.35 -7.88 -3.34
N SER A 20 -16.06 -8.66 -4.15
CA SER A 20 -17.53 -8.65 -4.10
C SER A 20 -18.06 -9.21 -2.78
N VAL A 21 -19.24 -8.75 -2.37
CA VAL A 21 -19.92 -9.28 -1.17
C VAL A 21 -20.27 -10.76 -1.33
N ALA A 22 -20.49 -11.22 -2.57
CA ALA A 22 -20.77 -12.62 -2.87
C ALA A 22 -19.54 -13.51 -2.64
N GLU A 23 -18.36 -13.08 -3.10
CA GLU A 23 -17.10 -13.79 -2.88
C GLU A 23 -16.70 -13.79 -1.41
N ALA A 24 -16.83 -12.65 -0.72
CA ALA A 24 -16.57 -12.59 0.72
C ALA A 24 -17.51 -13.52 1.51
N ALA A 25 -18.79 -13.61 1.11
CA ALA A 25 -19.75 -14.52 1.71
C ALA A 25 -19.34 -16.00 1.53
N ALA A 26 -18.93 -16.37 0.32
CA ALA A 26 -18.43 -17.71 0.01
C ALA A 26 -17.15 -18.04 0.80
N HIS A 27 -16.19 -17.12 0.85
CA HIS A 27 -14.91 -17.29 1.53
C HIS A 27 -15.08 -17.56 3.04
N PHE A 28 -16.02 -16.88 3.69
CA PHE A 28 -16.27 -17.05 5.12
C PHE A 28 -17.40 -18.05 5.45
N GLY A 29 -18.01 -18.69 4.45
CA GLY A 29 -19.11 -19.63 4.66
C GLY A 29 -20.34 -18.99 5.32
N VAL A 30 -20.61 -17.72 5.03
CA VAL A 30 -21.73 -16.97 5.63
C VAL A 30 -22.64 -16.35 4.57
N SER A 31 -23.83 -15.93 4.99
CA SER A 31 -24.78 -15.28 4.09
C SER A 31 -24.36 -13.85 3.72
N ARG A 32 -24.71 -13.40 2.50
CA ARG A 32 -24.47 -12.02 2.03
C ARG A 32 -24.94 -10.93 3.03
N PRO A 33 -26.12 -11.04 3.68
CA PRO A 33 -26.54 -10.08 4.71
C PRO A 33 -25.59 -9.99 5.91
N THR A 34 -24.92 -11.08 6.27
CA THR A 34 -23.93 -11.12 7.37
C THR A 34 -22.69 -10.29 7.02
N ILE A 35 -22.25 -10.38 5.76
CA ILE A 35 -21.17 -9.55 5.23
C ILE A 35 -21.59 -8.09 5.17
N TYR A 36 -22.78 -7.77 4.65
CA TYR A 36 -23.30 -6.39 4.62
C TYR A 36 -23.34 -5.75 6.01
N ARG A 37 -23.79 -6.49 7.04
CA ARG A 37 -23.80 -6.01 8.43
C ARG A 37 -22.40 -5.80 9.00
N ALA A 38 -21.45 -6.69 8.68
CA ALA A 38 -20.06 -6.53 9.07
C ALA A 38 -19.47 -5.26 8.44
N VAL A 39 -19.59 -5.10 7.12
CA VAL A 39 -19.13 -3.93 6.37
C VAL A 39 -19.77 -2.64 6.89
N GLY A 40 -21.07 -2.63 7.13
CA GLY A 40 -21.80 -1.48 7.67
C GLY A 40 -21.27 -1.02 9.03
N LYS A 41 -20.95 -1.97 9.94
CA LYS A 41 -20.37 -1.65 11.25
C LYS A 41 -18.97 -1.04 11.14
N PHE A 42 -18.16 -1.51 10.19
CA PHE A 42 -16.83 -0.94 9.90
C PHE A 42 -16.90 0.42 9.17
N ARG A 43 -17.94 0.67 8.37
CA ARG A 43 -18.20 2.00 7.78
C ARG A 43 -18.58 3.02 8.85
N GLY A 44 -19.38 2.64 9.85
CA GLY A 44 -19.78 3.51 10.95
C GLY A 44 -18.70 3.82 11.99
N GLN A 45 -17.66 2.97 12.11
CA GLN A 45 -16.54 3.17 13.06
C GLN A 45 -15.33 3.92 12.48
N ARG A 46 -15.33 4.27 11.18
CA ARG A 46 -14.19 4.92 10.49
C ARG A 46 -14.40 6.40 10.18
N THR A 47 -15.13 7.12 11.02
CA THR A 47 -15.42 8.55 10.82
C THR A 47 -14.24 9.51 11.03
N THR A 48 -12.98 9.04 11.12
CA THR A 48 -11.83 9.91 11.44
C THR A 48 -10.52 9.65 10.69
N SER A 49 -10.46 8.99 9.52
CA SER A 49 -9.14 8.89 8.82
C SER A 49 -9.06 8.71 7.28
N ARG A 50 -10.11 8.42 6.52
CA ARG A 50 -10.03 8.49 5.04
C ARG A 50 -11.45 8.54 4.47
N ALA A 51 -11.93 9.72 4.10
CA ALA A 51 -13.22 9.85 3.42
C ALA A 51 -13.12 9.15 2.05
N ILE A 52 -13.92 8.09 1.86
CA ILE A 52 -14.06 7.39 0.58
C ILE A 52 -15.38 7.85 -0.03
N HIS A 53 -15.34 8.47 -1.19
CA HIS A 53 -16.53 8.97 -1.89
C HIS A 53 -16.88 8.03 -3.06
N PRO A 54 -18.11 7.49 -3.13
CA PRO A 54 -18.53 6.71 -4.28
C PRO A 54 -18.72 7.63 -5.49
N VAL A 55 -18.23 7.21 -6.66
CA VAL A 55 -18.44 7.86 -7.95
C VAL A 55 -19.18 6.88 -8.85
N ALA A 56 -20.21 7.35 -9.56
CA ALA A 56 -21.01 6.53 -10.46
C ALA A 56 -21.09 7.19 -11.84
N PHE A 57 -20.97 6.38 -12.88
CA PHE A 57 -21.07 6.80 -14.28
C PHE A 57 -22.13 5.94 -14.98
N ARG A 58 -22.78 6.49 -16.01
CA ARG A 58 -23.60 5.72 -16.94
C ARG A 58 -22.76 5.45 -18.17
N LEU A 59 -22.76 4.19 -18.59
CA LEU A 59 -22.06 3.72 -19.78
C LEU A 59 -23.09 3.11 -20.72
N SER A 60 -22.92 3.36 -22.02
CA SER A 60 -23.52 2.56 -23.07
C SER A 60 -23.01 1.11 -23.00
N GLU A 61 -23.70 0.20 -23.70
CA GLU A 61 -23.32 -1.20 -23.74
C GLU A 61 -21.93 -1.40 -24.37
N ALA A 62 -21.61 -0.62 -25.41
CA ALA A 62 -20.29 -0.65 -26.06
C ALA A 62 -19.17 -0.16 -25.12
N GLU A 63 -19.39 0.92 -24.38
CA GLU A 63 -18.43 1.43 -23.39
C GLU A 63 -18.23 0.45 -22.24
N ARG A 64 -19.31 -0.18 -21.78
CA ARG A 64 -19.23 -1.22 -20.75
C ARG A 64 -18.38 -2.41 -21.23
N ALA A 65 -18.62 -2.91 -22.44
CA ALA A 65 -17.83 -4.00 -23.01
C ALA A 65 -16.35 -3.58 -23.23
N GLY A 66 -16.11 -2.32 -23.59
CA GLY A 66 -14.76 -1.76 -23.64
C GLY A 66 -14.06 -1.77 -22.28
N LEU A 67 -14.75 -1.34 -21.22
CA LEU A 67 -14.24 -1.33 -19.86
C LEU A 67 -13.95 -2.75 -19.35
N GLU A 68 -14.85 -3.72 -19.59
CA GLU A 68 -14.65 -5.11 -19.18
C GLU A 68 -13.38 -5.70 -19.82
N ARG A 69 -13.17 -5.50 -21.13
CA ARG A 69 -11.93 -5.92 -21.82
C ARG A 69 -10.69 -5.24 -21.25
N ALA A 70 -10.77 -3.94 -20.95
CA ALA A 70 -9.66 -3.21 -20.37
C ALA A 70 -9.29 -3.72 -18.98
N VAL A 71 -10.29 -4.08 -18.16
CA VAL A 71 -10.08 -4.67 -16.83
C VAL A 71 -9.44 -6.06 -16.96
N GLU A 72 -9.94 -6.91 -17.85
CA GLU A 72 -9.37 -8.25 -18.11
C GLU A 72 -7.92 -8.19 -18.61
N ALA A 73 -7.60 -7.21 -19.45
CA ALA A 73 -6.23 -6.99 -19.94
C ALA A 73 -5.32 -6.33 -18.88
N SER A 74 -5.89 -5.77 -17.81
CA SER A 74 -5.12 -5.08 -16.78
C SER A 74 -4.57 -6.06 -15.73
N ARG A 75 -3.48 -5.66 -15.07
CA ARG A 75 -2.97 -6.36 -13.88
C ARG A 75 -3.87 -6.18 -12.64
N HIS A 76 -4.93 -5.38 -12.73
CA HIS A 76 -5.75 -5.02 -11.59
C HIS A 76 -6.93 -6.01 -11.49
N GLY A 77 -6.93 -6.86 -10.47
CA GLY A 77 -7.91 -7.94 -10.28
C GLY A 77 -9.37 -7.52 -10.01
N SER A 78 -9.73 -6.26 -10.24
CA SER A 78 -11.12 -5.79 -10.23
C SER A 78 -11.30 -4.49 -11.02
N GLN A 79 -12.50 -4.26 -11.55
CA GLN A 79 -12.88 -3.00 -12.20
C GLN A 79 -12.67 -1.78 -11.30
N SER A 80 -12.96 -1.91 -10.00
CA SER A 80 -12.75 -0.82 -9.03
C SER A 80 -11.28 -0.54 -8.74
N ALA A 81 -10.41 -1.55 -8.85
CA ALA A 81 -8.95 -1.35 -8.74
C ALA A 81 -8.42 -0.65 -10.00
N TYR A 82 -8.84 -1.12 -11.19
CA TYR A 82 -8.49 -0.52 -12.47
C TYR A 82 -8.91 0.96 -12.55
N LEU A 83 -10.16 1.29 -12.23
CA LEU A 83 -10.64 2.68 -12.27
C LEU A 83 -9.93 3.58 -11.25
N ARG A 84 -9.55 3.05 -10.08
CA ARG A 84 -8.76 3.82 -9.11
C ARG A 84 -7.35 4.09 -9.63
N ALA A 85 -6.69 3.10 -10.24
CA ALA A 85 -5.38 3.27 -10.85
C ALA A 85 -5.46 4.30 -12.00
N LEU A 86 -6.50 4.23 -12.84
CA LEU A 86 -6.73 5.17 -13.93
C LEU A 86 -6.95 6.60 -13.42
N VAL A 87 -7.79 6.81 -12.39
CA VAL A 87 -7.99 8.13 -11.77
C VAL A 87 -6.70 8.65 -11.12
N ARG A 88 -5.94 7.78 -10.45
CA ARG A 88 -4.66 8.16 -9.85
C ARG A 88 -3.67 8.62 -10.90
N GLN A 89 -3.52 7.84 -11.97
CA GLN A 89 -2.66 8.16 -13.10
C GLN A 89 -3.07 9.48 -13.77
N ALA A 90 -4.37 9.67 -14.02
CA ALA A 90 -4.88 10.88 -14.67
C ALA A 90 -4.69 12.15 -13.82
N VAL A 91 -4.69 12.04 -12.49
CA VAL A 91 -4.54 13.17 -11.56
C VAL A 91 -3.09 13.28 -11.02
N GLY A 92 -2.15 12.48 -11.57
CA GLY A 92 -0.74 12.53 -11.18
C GLY A 92 -0.44 11.96 -9.77
N PHE A 93 -1.33 11.15 -9.20
CA PHE A 93 -1.01 10.38 -8.01
C PHE A 93 -0.05 9.24 -8.36
N TYR A 94 0.90 8.99 -7.45
CA TYR A 94 1.79 7.85 -7.56
C TYR A 94 1.00 6.53 -7.54
N GLU A 95 1.14 5.77 -8.63
CA GLU A 95 0.69 4.38 -8.76
C GLU A 95 1.95 3.57 -9.10
N PRO A 96 2.51 2.80 -8.15
CA PRO A 96 3.69 1.99 -8.43
C PRO A 96 3.35 0.93 -9.49
N ASP A 97 4.26 0.73 -10.43
CA ASP A 97 4.23 -0.47 -11.28
C ASP A 97 4.78 -1.67 -10.51
N ALA A 98 4.63 -2.88 -11.06
CA ALA A 98 5.03 -4.10 -10.35
C ALA A 98 6.52 -4.13 -10.01
N GLU A 99 7.37 -3.45 -10.80
CA GLU A 99 8.80 -3.31 -10.54
C GLU A 99 9.03 -2.36 -9.36
N ALA A 100 8.36 -1.22 -9.33
CA ALA A 100 8.43 -0.27 -8.22
C ALA A 100 7.83 -0.85 -6.92
N GLU A 101 6.76 -1.64 -6.99
CA GLU A 101 6.22 -2.38 -5.84
C GLU A 101 7.26 -3.39 -5.30
N ALA A 102 7.86 -4.21 -6.17
CA ALA A 102 8.90 -5.15 -5.77
C ALA A 102 10.12 -4.45 -5.16
N ALA A 103 10.53 -3.30 -5.71
CA ALA A 103 11.60 -2.49 -5.16
C ALA A 103 11.24 -1.95 -3.76
N LEU A 104 10.01 -1.45 -3.57
CA LEU A 104 9.54 -0.97 -2.27
C LEU A 104 9.47 -2.08 -1.23
N ASP A 105 8.98 -3.27 -1.62
CA ASP A 105 8.95 -4.44 -0.74
C ASP A 105 10.35 -4.89 -0.34
N ALA A 106 11.29 -4.91 -1.29
CA ALA A 106 12.69 -5.20 -1.02
C ALA A 106 13.30 -4.18 -0.03
N MET A 107 13.07 -2.88 -0.27
CA MET A 107 13.53 -1.81 0.63
C MET A 107 12.92 -1.93 2.03
N GLN A 108 11.64 -2.32 2.13
CA GLN A 108 10.99 -2.56 3.42
C GLN A 108 11.62 -3.73 4.17
N ALA A 109 11.97 -4.81 3.46
CA ALA A 109 12.66 -5.95 4.04
C ALA A 109 14.09 -5.58 4.51
N GLU A 110 14.82 -4.77 3.75
CA GLU A 110 16.13 -4.27 4.15
C GLU A 110 16.05 -3.38 5.39
N LEU A 111 15.09 -2.45 5.42
CA LEU A 111 14.89 -1.59 6.59
C LEU A 111 14.51 -2.41 7.84
N ALA A 112 13.70 -3.45 7.70
CA ALA A 112 13.35 -4.35 8.80
C ALA A 112 14.59 -5.09 9.33
N ARG A 113 15.48 -5.54 8.43
CA ARG A 113 16.76 -6.18 8.80
C ARG A 113 17.67 -5.21 9.53
N ALA A 114 17.79 -3.98 9.02
CA ALA A 114 18.58 -2.93 9.65
C ALA A 114 18.05 -2.62 11.07
N GLY A 115 16.74 -2.49 11.24
CA GLY A 115 16.13 -2.33 12.57
C GLY A 115 16.38 -3.51 13.51
N GLY A 116 16.38 -4.74 12.99
CA GLY A 116 16.74 -5.94 13.75
C GLY A 116 18.18 -5.92 14.25
N ASN A 117 19.13 -5.53 13.40
CA ASN A 117 20.55 -5.40 13.75
C ASN A 117 20.77 -4.31 14.81
N LEU A 118 20.13 -3.14 14.64
CA LEU A 118 20.18 -2.06 15.63
C LEU A 118 19.69 -2.54 17.01
N ASN A 119 18.58 -3.30 17.03
CA ASN A 119 18.05 -3.86 18.27
C ASN A 119 19.03 -4.82 18.95
N GLN A 120 19.79 -5.61 18.19
CA GLN A 120 20.82 -6.49 18.74
C GLN A 120 21.95 -5.70 19.38
N VAL A 121 22.42 -4.64 18.71
CA VAL A 121 23.44 -3.73 19.26
C VAL A 121 22.93 -3.05 20.53
N ALA A 122 21.70 -2.52 20.51
CA ALA A 122 21.07 -1.88 21.66
C ALA A 122 20.91 -2.86 22.84
N ALA A 123 20.55 -4.12 22.58
CA ALA A 123 20.45 -5.14 23.61
C ALA A 123 21.81 -5.49 24.23
N ALA A 124 22.86 -5.60 23.41
CA ALA A 124 24.22 -5.87 23.88
C ALA A 124 24.77 -4.71 24.71
N LEU A 125 24.53 -3.47 24.30
CA LEU A 125 24.84 -2.26 25.07
C LEU A 125 24.06 -2.19 26.38
N SER A 126 22.78 -2.55 26.35
CA SER A 126 21.95 -2.61 27.57
C SER A 126 22.48 -3.65 28.55
N LEU A 127 23.02 -4.77 28.06
CA LEU A 127 23.67 -5.79 28.88
C LEU A 127 24.96 -5.25 29.51
N SER A 128 25.78 -4.48 28.78
CA SER A 128 26.99 -3.87 29.33
C SER A 128 26.64 -2.85 30.42
N VAL A 129 25.62 -2.02 30.20
CA VAL A 129 25.14 -1.07 31.22
C VAL A 129 24.73 -1.81 32.49
N ARG A 130 24.02 -2.94 32.38
CA ARG A 130 23.63 -3.75 33.54
C ARG A 130 24.82 -4.38 34.26
N LYS A 131 25.85 -4.82 33.54
CA LYS A 131 26.99 -5.54 34.12
C LYS A 131 28.06 -4.63 34.71
N ILE A 132 28.34 -3.51 34.06
CA ILE A 132 29.49 -2.64 34.34
C ILE A 132 29.08 -1.19 34.65
N GLY A 133 27.79 -0.88 34.65
CA GLY A 133 27.24 0.45 34.98
C GLY A 133 27.33 1.49 33.85
N ARG A 134 27.89 1.13 32.69
CA ARG A 134 28.04 2.03 31.52
C ARG A 134 27.91 1.28 30.19
N ALA A 135 27.56 2.02 29.15
CA ALA A 135 27.63 1.52 27.78
C ALA A 135 29.11 1.33 27.42
N ASP A 136 29.48 0.13 27.00
CA ASP A 136 30.84 -0.22 26.60
C ASP A 136 30.79 -1.01 25.29
N PRO A 137 30.58 -0.32 24.15
CA PRO A 137 30.49 -0.97 22.86
C PRO A 137 31.84 -1.59 22.47
N ALA A 138 31.82 -2.87 22.13
CA ALA A 138 32.96 -3.52 21.50
C ALA A 138 33.23 -2.90 20.11
N ARG A 139 34.47 -2.96 19.63
CA ARG A 139 34.84 -2.47 18.28
C ARG A 139 33.93 -3.00 17.18
N ALA A 140 33.58 -4.28 17.23
CA ALA A 140 32.66 -4.90 16.28
C ALA A 140 31.24 -4.29 16.31
N GLN A 141 30.77 -3.81 17.47
CA GLN A 141 29.47 -3.15 17.60
C GLN A 141 29.52 -1.73 17.05
N ILE A 142 30.64 -1.02 17.20
CA ILE A 142 30.86 0.29 16.57
C ILE A 142 30.86 0.15 15.05
N GLU A 143 31.59 -0.85 14.52
CA GLU A 143 31.60 -1.16 13.08
C GLU A 143 30.19 -1.52 12.57
N GLN A 144 29.40 -2.26 13.34
CA GLN A 144 28.00 -2.55 13.00
C GLN A 144 27.11 -1.30 12.98
N ILE A 145 27.28 -0.36 13.92
CA ILE A 145 26.51 0.90 13.94
C ILE A 145 26.83 1.74 12.70
N LEU A 146 28.11 1.86 12.35
CA LEU A 146 28.54 2.63 11.18
C LEU A 146 28.03 2.00 9.87
N ALA A 147 28.12 0.67 9.75
CA ALA A 147 27.55 -0.04 8.60
C ALA A 147 26.03 0.18 8.48
N LEU A 148 25.33 0.20 9.62
CA LEU A 148 23.89 0.45 9.64
C LEU A 148 23.55 1.88 9.19
N GLU A 149 24.36 2.86 9.58
CA GLU A 149 24.20 4.25 9.16
C GLU A 149 24.31 4.37 7.63
N ASP A 150 25.33 3.74 7.04
CA ASP A 150 25.53 3.71 5.59
C ASP A 150 24.35 3.05 4.85
N GLU A 151 23.85 1.90 5.35
CA GLU A 151 22.68 1.22 4.80
C GLU A 151 21.43 2.13 4.81
N VAL A 152 21.17 2.81 5.93
CA VAL A 152 20.02 3.72 6.06
C VAL A 152 20.14 4.93 5.12
N VAL A 153 21.35 5.47 4.95
CA VAL A 153 21.61 6.56 4.01
C VAL A 153 21.38 6.11 2.56
N ALA A 154 21.80 4.90 2.20
CA ALA A 154 21.55 4.33 0.87
C ALA A 154 20.05 4.12 0.61
N LEU A 155 19.32 3.52 1.55
CA LEU A 155 17.86 3.34 1.49
C LEU A 155 17.12 4.68 1.30
N LYS A 156 17.56 5.74 2.01
CA LYS A 156 16.98 7.08 1.89
C LYS A 156 17.18 7.68 0.50
N ARG A 157 18.32 7.43 -0.16
CA ARG A 157 18.58 7.90 -1.53
C ARG A 157 17.69 7.18 -2.54
N LEU A 158 17.63 5.86 -2.47
CA LEU A 158 16.75 5.06 -3.35
C LEU A 158 15.28 5.48 -3.24
N LEU A 159 14.79 5.72 -2.01
CA LEU A 159 13.41 6.15 -1.79
C LEU A 159 13.14 7.53 -2.40
N ARG A 160 14.12 8.43 -2.30
CA ARG A 160 14.04 9.75 -2.93
C ARG A 160 13.97 9.63 -4.44
N ASP A 161 14.84 8.83 -5.04
CA ASP A 161 14.91 8.67 -6.49
C ASP A 161 13.61 8.07 -7.06
N LEU A 162 13.03 7.10 -6.35
CA LEU A 162 11.73 6.51 -6.68
C LEU A 162 10.57 7.52 -6.57
N ILE A 163 10.56 8.36 -5.53
CA ILE A 163 9.58 9.44 -5.38
C ILE A 163 9.79 10.53 -6.46
N SER A 164 11.02 10.89 -6.77
CA SER A 164 11.31 11.91 -7.78
C SER A 164 10.93 11.42 -9.18
N ASN A 165 11.25 10.17 -9.53
CA ASN A 165 10.86 9.59 -10.82
C ASN A 165 9.34 9.50 -10.97
N SER A 166 8.62 9.21 -9.89
CA SER A 166 7.15 9.22 -9.93
C SER A 166 6.53 10.61 -10.09
N GLN A 167 7.09 11.62 -9.42
CA GLN A 167 6.63 13.02 -9.58
C GLN A 167 6.91 13.57 -10.98
N VAL A 168 8.06 13.24 -11.58
CA VAL A 168 8.40 13.65 -12.95
C VAL A 168 7.47 12.98 -13.96
N ARG A 169 7.18 11.69 -13.82
CA ARG A 169 6.20 10.99 -14.68
C ARG A 169 4.80 11.59 -14.52
N ALA A 170 4.38 11.90 -13.30
CA ALA A 170 3.09 12.56 -13.05
C ALA A 170 3.01 13.94 -13.72
N ALA A 171 4.05 14.77 -13.61
CA ALA A 171 4.11 16.08 -14.24
C ALA A 171 4.10 16.01 -15.78
N ALA A 172 4.81 15.06 -16.37
CA ALA A 172 4.83 14.85 -17.82
C ALA A 172 3.46 14.41 -18.36
N ILE A 173 2.73 13.58 -17.63
CA ILE A 173 1.37 13.17 -18.01
C ILE A 173 0.40 14.36 -17.92
N VAL A 174 0.46 15.17 -16.85
CA VAL A 174 -0.37 16.38 -16.73
C VAL A 174 -0.13 17.33 -17.90
N ALA A 175 1.13 17.60 -18.25
CA ALA A 175 1.47 18.43 -19.39
C ALA A 175 0.90 17.90 -20.72
N SER A 176 0.97 16.58 -20.95
CA SER A 176 0.42 15.97 -22.17
C SER A 176 -1.13 16.05 -22.27
N VAL A 177 -1.82 16.10 -21.13
CA VAL A 177 -3.27 16.28 -21.07
C VAL A 177 -3.66 17.74 -21.32
N GLU A 178 -2.86 18.70 -20.83
CA GLU A 178 -3.07 20.12 -21.08
C GLU A 178 -2.80 20.50 -22.56
N GLU A 179 -1.77 19.93 -23.18
CA GLU A 179 -1.47 20.14 -24.61
C GLU A 179 -2.51 19.50 -25.53
N GLY A 180 -3.07 18.34 -25.16
CA GLY A 180 -4.16 17.70 -25.91
C GLY A 180 -5.52 18.39 -25.79
N ALA A 181 -5.71 19.24 -24.76
CA ALA A 181 -6.94 20.01 -24.55
C ALA A 181 -6.98 21.34 -25.32
N SER A 182 -5.85 21.79 -25.87
CA SER A 182 -5.77 23.03 -26.67
C SER A 182 -6.04 22.85 -28.17
N ASP A 183 -6.13 21.61 -28.66
CA ASP A 183 -6.33 21.28 -30.09
C ASP A 183 -7.74 20.73 -30.41
N GLY A 184 -8.72 20.88 -29.49
CA GLY A 184 -10.09 20.38 -29.63
C GLY A 184 -11.18 21.44 -29.65
#